data_AF-A0A4Q2YGZ8-F1
#
_entry.id   AF-A0A4Q2YGZ8-F1
#
_cell.length_a   1.000
_cell.length_b   1.000
_cell.length_c   1.000
_cell.angle_alpha   90.00
_cell.angle_beta   90.00
_cell.angle_gamma   90.00
#
_symmetry.space_group_name_H-M   'P 1'
#
loop_
_entity.id
_entity.type
_entity.pdbx_description
1 polymer ?
#
loop_
_entity_poly.entity_id
_entity_poly.type
_entity_poly.pdbx_seq_one_letter_code
_entity_poly.pdbx_strand_id
1 'polypeptide(L)'
;MTGIFFFRRSVLLSLGLAGTSMATPPQVIRADEKFFGSGAETYAVLRTVTDNKGSHYNLQSTTRLIERKKTTGEMVRETVMLDREEITDADHVGPGKAPVEIVVHAKDEKEPLGVLLERWPGQGTRTEPAELKRFKIHASGIRFDGRLELMEGNPYIANLKAEGLRFSDWGLVEGLELRDSIFLKAIRADNEGDSDAMWMTVSPAVTAQVRAFRKILPVYLSLGSSAVRAEALELARKAAATLKEAKFASQETEIWRTEQGGSPLYRVVMTGSDYVIKNGKVEELGKVPDIRVVPISSEGFLEWISTEVP
;
A
#
# COMPACT_ATOMS: atom_id res chain seq x y z
N MET A 1 15.08 -75.20 30.85
CA MET A 1 13.94 -74.75 31.67
C MET A 1 12.94 -74.05 30.75
N THR A 2 11.92 -74.81 30.35
CA THR A 2 10.48 -74.47 30.33
C THR A 2 10.01 -73.07 29.94
N GLY A 3 9.11 -73.03 28.94
CA GLY A 3 8.07 -71.98 28.77
C GLY A 3 7.84 -71.62 27.29
N ILE A 4 7.13 -72.41 26.47
CA ILE A 4 5.66 -72.53 26.33
C ILE A 4 5.01 -71.36 25.55
N PHE A 5 4.44 -71.73 24.40
CA PHE A 5 3.46 -71.04 23.54
C PHE A 5 2.22 -70.49 24.27
N PHE A 6 1.65 -69.37 23.82
CA PHE A 6 0.19 -69.11 23.70
C PHE A 6 -0.02 -67.88 22.78
N PHE A 7 -0.50 -68.05 21.54
CA PHE A 7 -1.89 -68.02 21.05
C PHE A 7 -2.63 -66.66 21.13
N ARG A 8 -2.89 -66.12 19.93
CA ARG A 8 -4.02 -65.28 19.48
C ARG A 8 -4.71 -64.35 20.49
N ARG A 9 -4.71 -63.05 20.19
CA ARG A 9 -5.94 -62.25 20.23
C ARG A 9 -5.96 -61.23 19.08
N SER A 10 -7.00 -61.35 18.28
CA SER A 10 -7.43 -60.46 17.23
C SER A 10 -7.52 -59.03 17.74
N VAL A 11 -6.73 -58.11 17.18
CA VAL A 11 -7.04 -56.69 17.26
C VAL A 11 -7.94 -56.41 16.06
N LEU A 12 -9.24 -56.24 16.35
CA LEU A 12 -10.21 -55.71 15.41
C LEU A 12 -9.65 -54.42 14.83
N LEU A 13 -9.46 -54.41 13.52
CA LEU A 13 -9.33 -53.20 12.73
C LEU A 13 -10.72 -52.56 12.69
N SER A 14 -11.10 -51.84 13.76
CA SER A 14 -12.21 -50.91 13.69
C SER A 14 -11.81 -49.83 12.70
N LEU A 15 -12.28 -49.97 11.45
CA LEU A 15 -12.49 -48.85 10.54
C LEU A 15 -13.28 -47.81 11.32
N GLY A 16 -12.56 -46.87 11.92
CA GLY A 16 -13.11 -45.57 12.22
C GLY A 16 -13.52 -44.99 10.88
N LEU A 17 -14.81 -45.13 10.56
CA LEU A 17 -15.53 -44.16 9.80
C LEU A 17 -15.23 -42.81 10.46
N ALA A 18 -14.15 -42.18 10.00
CA ALA A 18 -13.98 -40.76 10.11
C ALA A 18 -15.13 -40.19 9.30
N GLY A 19 -16.29 -40.08 9.94
CA GLY A 19 -17.26 -39.08 9.56
C GLY A 19 -16.46 -37.80 9.55
N THR A 20 -16.18 -37.29 8.35
CA THR A 20 -15.85 -35.90 8.14
C THR A 20 -17.05 -35.15 8.68
N SER A 21 -17.07 -34.93 9.99
CA SER A 21 -17.82 -33.86 10.60
C SER A 21 -17.33 -32.63 9.87
N MET A 22 -18.12 -32.20 8.88
CA MET A 22 -17.91 -30.92 8.23
C MET A 22 -18.15 -29.91 9.33
N ALA A 23 -17.06 -29.53 10.01
CA ALA A 23 -17.11 -28.46 10.96
C ALA A 23 -17.72 -27.26 10.23
N THR A 24 -18.81 -26.73 10.79
CA THR A 24 -19.37 -25.46 10.35
C THR A 24 -18.21 -24.46 10.27
N PRO A 25 -18.02 -23.81 9.12
CA PRO A 25 -16.90 -22.90 8.97
C PRO A 25 -17.08 -21.75 9.97
N PRO A 26 -15.98 -21.13 10.42
CA PRO A 26 -16.10 -19.89 11.17
C PRO A 26 -16.91 -18.87 10.36
N GLN A 27 -17.64 -18.00 11.05
CA GLN A 27 -18.26 -16.87 10.38
C GLN A 27 -17.17 -15.93 9.90
N VAL A 28 -17.21 -15.62 8.61
CA VAL A 28 -16.26 -14.78 7.89
C VAL A 28 -17.04 -13.65 7.24
N ILE A 29 -16.62 -12.43 7.54
CA ILE A 29 -17.19 -11.20 6.97
C ILE A 29 -16.07 -10.48 6.23
N ARG A 30 -16.29 -10.18 4.95
CA ARG A 30 -15.32 -9.50 4.07
C ARG A 30 -15.94 -8.24 3.49
N ALA A 31 -15.17 -7.16 3.38
CA ALA A 31 -15.61 -5.95 2.70
C ALA A 31 -14.65 -5.55 1.57
N ASP A 32 -15.14 -5.47 0.32
CA ASP A 32 -14.38 -4.91 -0.81
C ASP A 32 -15.03 -3.61 -1.29
N GLU A 33 -14.20 -2.59 -1.47
CA GLU A 33 -14.60 -1.34 -2.11
C GLU A 33 -14.06 -1.25 -3.54
N LYS A 34 -14.98 -0.91 -4.45
CA LYS A 34 -14.68 -0.52 -5.82
C LYS A 34 -14.94 0.97 -5.99
N PHE A 35 -14.00 1.67 -6.61
CA PHE A 35 -14.17 3.08 -6.93
C PHE A 35 -15.28 3.21 -7.97
N PHE A 36 -16.32 3.99 -7.66
CA PHE A 36 -17.43 4.22 -8.58
C PHE A 36 -17.17 5.45 -9.45
N GLY A 37 -16.76 6.56 -8.80
CA GLY A 37 -16.41 7.79 -9.49
C GLY A 37 -16.22 8.96 -8.54
N SER A 38 -15.92 10.12 -9.09
CA SER A 38 -15.80 11.36 -8.32
C SER A 38 -16.47 12.55 -9.01
N GLY A 39 -17.11 13.39 -8.21
CA GLY A 39 -17.73 14.65 -8.58
C GLY A 39 -16.94 15.84 -8.02
N ALA A 40 -17.60 16.99 -7.91
CA ALA A 40 -16.96 18.23 -7.46
C ALA A 40 -16.56 18.19 -5.97
N GLU A 41 -17.50 17.83 -5.09
CA GLU A 41 -17.28 17.84 -3.64
C GLU A 41 -17.15 16.45 -3.02
N THR A 42 -17.76 15.45 -3.67
CA THR A 42 -17.84 14.09 -3.16
C THR A 42 -17.26 13.07 -4.15
N TYR A 43 -16.95 11.90 -3.61
CA TYR A 43 -16.64 10.71 -4.39
C TYR A 43 -17.51 9.55 -3.90
N ALA A 44 -17.72 8.58 -4.78
CA ALA A 44 -18.53 7.42 -4.50
C ALA A 44 -17.72 6.13 -4.65
N VAL A 45 -18.03 5.18 -3.78
CA VAL A 45 -17.54 3.81 -3.86
C VAL A 45 -18.71 2.84 -3.77
N LEU A 46 -18.56 1.69 -4.43
CA LEU A 46 -19.41 0.54 -4.20
C LEU A 46 -18.71 -0.36 -3.19
N ARG A 47 -19.27 -0.46 -1.99
CA ARG A 47 -18.80 -1.36 -0.95
C ARG A 47 -19.65 -2.61 -0.96
N THR A 48 -19.05 -3.76 -1.24
CA THR A 48 -19.71 -5.06 -1.11
C THR A 48 -19.23 -5.72 0.17
N VAL A 49 -20.16 -6.00 1.08
CA VAL A 49 -19.93 -6.80 2.28
C VAL A 49 -20.46 -8.19 2.02
N THR A 50 -19.63 -9.19 2.22
CA THR A 50 -19.97 -10.60 2.06
C THR A 50 -19.85 -11.30 3.41
N ASP A 51 -20.86 -12.07 3.79
CA ASP A 51 -20.96 -12.78 5.07
C ASP A 51 -21.40 -14.22 4.81
N ASN A 52 -20.58 -15.19 5.19
CA ASN A 52 -20.91 -16.62 5.02
C ASN A 52 -21.88 -17.15 6.10
N LYS A 53 -22.27 -16.34 7.09
CA LYS A 53 -23.14 -16.72 8.22
C LYS A 53 -22.65 -17.94 8.99
N GLY A 54 -21.36 -18.27 8.94
CA GLY A 54 -20.81 -19.50 9.51
C GLY A 54 -21.29 -20.78 8.82
N SER A 55 -21.59 -20.70 7.52
CA SER A 55 -22.08 -21.82 6.70
C SER A 55 -21.26 -21.95 5.41
N HIS A 56 -21.04 -23.20 4.95
CA HIS A 56 -20.48 -23.47 3.62
C HIS A 56 -21.51 -23.26 2.50
N TYR A 57 -22.76 -23.09 2.88
CA TYR A 57 -23.93 -23.18 1.99
C TYR A 57 -24.71 -21.88 1.90
N ASN A 58 -24.35 -20.88 2.69
CA ASN A 58 -25.03 -19.60 2.73
C ASN A 58 -24.02 -18.49 2.52
N LEU A 59 -24.31 -17.60 1.59
CA LEU A 59 -23.53 -16.40 1.35
C LEU A 59 -24.45 -15.20 1.19
N GLN A 60 -24.44 -14.30 2.18
CA GLN A 60 -25.09 -13.01 2.03
C GLN A 60 -24.11 -12.02 1.42
N SER A 61 -24.55 -11.27 0.42
CA SER A 61 -23.81 -10.18 -0.18
C SER A 61 -24.64 -8.90 -0.22
N THR A 62 -24.19 -7.88 0.51
CA THR A 62 -24.82 -6.56 0.54
C THR A 62 -23.90 -5.55 -0.13
N THR A 63 -24.33 -4.99 -1.27
CA THR A 63 -23.65 -3.92 -1.98
C THR A 63 -24.28 -2.57 -1.66
N ARG A 64 -23.46 -1.65 -1.16
CA ARG A 64 -23.84 -0.29 -0.78
C ARG A 64 -23.10 0.73 -1.62
N LEU A 65 -23.81 1.75 -2.08
CA LEU A 65 -23.22 2.95 -2.66
C LEU A 65 -22.92 3.91 -1.50
N ILE A 66 -21.64 4.20 -1.28
CA ILE A 66 -21.19 5.08 -0.22
C ILE A 66 -20.63 6.34 -0.85
N GLU A 67 -21.20 7.48 -0.46
CA GLU A 67 -20.76 8.81 -0.85
C GLU A 67 -19.95 9.44 0.28
N ARG A 68 -18.79 10.02 -0.07
CA ARG A 68 -17.84 10.59 0.88
C ARG A 68 -17.36 11.96 0.43
N LYS A 69 -17.07 12.86 1.37
CA LYS A 69 -16.46 14.17 1.07
C LYS A 69 -15.03 13.98 0.59
N LYS A 70 -14.62 14.70 -0.46
CA LYS A 70 -13.22 14.67 -0.96
C LYS A 70 -12.24 15.33 0.00
N THR A 71 -12.69 16.28 0.81
CA THR A 71 -11.84 17.05 1.72
C THR A 71 -11.45 16.26 2.95
N THR A 72 -12.41 15.56 3.57
CA THR A 72 -12.23 14.88 4.85
C THR A 72 -12.27 13.36 4.72
N GLY A 73 -12.87 12.82 3.66
CA GLY A 73 -13.20 11.41 3.56
C GLY A 73 -14.43 11.02 4.37
N GLU A 74 -15.09 11.92 5.10
CA GLU A 74 -16.28 11.58 5.88
C GLU A 74 -17.41 11.05 4.98
N MET A 75 -18.11 10.02 5.48
CA MET A 75 -19.31 9.51 4.83
C MET A 75 -20.43 10.54 4.92
N VAL A 76 -20.99 10.90 3.76
CA VAL A 76 -22.11 11.84 3.61
C VAL A 76 -23.42 11.07 3.49
N ARG A 77 -23.40 10.00 2.70
CA ARG A 77 -24.59 9.21 2.38
C ARG A 77 -24.20 7.76 2.15
N GLU A 78 -25.10 6.86 2.53
CA GLU A 78 -25.02 5.44 2.24
C GLU A 78 -26.37 4.97 1.71
N THR A 79 -26.35 4.13 0.67
CA THR A 79 -27.56 3.58 0.06
C THR A 79 -27.34 2.12 -0.27
N VAL A 80 -28.24 1.24 0.17
CA VAL A 80 -28.20 -0.19 -0.16
C VAL A 80 -28.67 -0.35 -1.61
N MET A 81 -27.75 -0.72 -2.51
CA MET A 81 -28.06 -0.91 -3.92
C MET A 81 -28.63 -2.30 -4.17
N LEU A 82 -28.07 -3.30 -3.49
CA LEU A 82 -28.49 -4.69 -3.59
C LEU A 82 -28.13 -5.42 -2.29
N ASP A 83 -29.09 -6.13 -1.73
CA ASP A 83 -28.87 -7.13 -0.69
C ASP A 83 -29.44 -8.45 -1.16
N ARG A 84 -28.58 -9.45 -1.27
CA ARG A 84 -28.96 -10.78 -1.74
C ARG A 84 -28.32 -11.87 -0.90
N GLU A 85 -29.00 -12.99 -0.84
CA GLU A 85 -28.56 -14.20 -0.17
C GLU A 85 -28.53 -15.34 -1.19
N GLU A 86 -27.40 -16.02 -1.27
CA GLU A 86 -27.19 -17.16 -2.15
C GLU A 86 -27.17 -18.43 -1.28
N ILE A 87 -28.10 -19.35 -1.55
CA ILE A 87 -28.21 -20.62 -0.85
C ILE A 87 -27.76 -21.73 -1.80
N THR A 88 -26.76 -22.50 -1.36
CA THR A 88 -26.23 -23.67 -2.06
C THR A 88 -26.72 -24.93 -1.33
N ASP A 89 -27.19 -25.93 -2.06
CA ASP A 89 -27.70 -27.16 -1.44
C ASP A 89 -26.57 -28.00 -0.80
N ALA A 90 -26.84 -28.52 0.40
CA ALA A 90 -25.95 -29.38 1.18
C ALA A 90 -25.84 -30.80 0.61
N ASP A 91 -26.87 -31.28 -0.09
CA ASP A 91 -26.92 -32.64 -0.65
C ASP A 91 -26.24 -32.76 -2.03
N HIS A 92 -25.71 -31.65 -2.56
CA HIS A 92 -25.07 -31.60 -3.87
C HIS A 92 -23.56 -31.88 -3.78
N VAL A 93 -23.19 -33.13 -4.12
CA VAL A 93 -21.82 -33.64 -4.14
C VAL A 93 -20.97 -32.94 -5.23
N GLY A 94 -20.30 -31.84 -4.90
CA GLY A 94 -19.13 -31.35 -5.66
C GLY A 94 -18.86 -29.83 -5.60
N PRO A 95 -17.58 -29.40 -5.60
CA PRO A 95 -17.22 -27.97 -5.60
C PRO A 95 -17.53 -27.29 -6.94
N GLY A 96 -18.03 -26.04 -6.90
CA GLY A 96 -18.08 -25.13 -8.06
C GLY A 96 -19.39 -25.09 -8.88
N LYS A 97 -20.56 -25.44 -8.32
CA LYS A 97 -21.85 -25.32 -9.01
C LYS A 97 -22.67 -24.11 -8.55
N ALA A 98 -23.55 -23.62 -9.44
CA ALA A 98 -24.35 -22.42 -9.28
C ALA A 98 -25.29 -22.47 -8.06
N PRO A 99 -25.62 -21.33 -7.43
CA PRO A 99 -26.54 -21.27 -6.30
C PRO A 99 -27.91 -21.84 -6.68
N VAL A 100 -28.52 -22.57 -5.73
CA VAL A 100 -29.83 -23.21 -5.93
C VAL A 100 -30.95 -22.20 -5.72
N GLU A 101 -30.72 -21.22 -4.86
CA GLU A 101 -31.65 -20.12 -4.61
C GLU A 101 -30.89 -18.80 -4.45
N ILE A 102 -31.46 -17.73 -5.02
CA ILE A 102 -31.02 -16.36 -4.80
C ILE A 102 -32.21 -15.58 -4.25
N VAL A 103 -32.14 -15.21 -2.98
CA VAL A 103 -33.15 -14.37 -2.32
C VAL A 103 -32.67 -12.93 -2.37
N VAL A 104 -33.47 -12.03 -2.93
CA VAL A 104 -33.17 -10.59 -2.94
C VAL A 104 -33.97 -9.92 -1.82
N HIS A 105 -33.26 -9.49 -0.78
CA HIS A 105 -33.85 -8.84 0.40
C HIS A 105 -34.09 -7.35 0.17
N ALA A 106 -33.20 -6.70 -0.58
CA ALA A 106 -33.32 -5.29 -0.93
C ALA A 106 -32.69 -5.00 -2.28
N LYS A 107 -33.28 -4.05 -3.01
CA LYS A 107 -32.73 -3.52 -4.25
C LYS A 107 -33.14 -2.06 -4.38
N ASP A 108 -32.20 -1.18 -4.69
CA ASP A 108 -32.55 0.19 -5.03
C ASP A 108 -33.12 0.25 -6.46
N GLU A 109 -34.34 0.77 -6.56
CA GLU A 109 -35.02 1.05 -7.84
C GLU A 109 -35.17 2.55 -8.09
N LYS A 110 -34.70 3.39 -7.17
CA LYS A 110 -34.97 4.83 -7.17
C LYS A 110 -33.89 5.63 -7.88
N GLU A 111 -32.64 5.20 -7.87
CA GLU A 111 -31.53 5.90 -8.52
C GLU A 111 -31.10 5.20 -9.81
N PRO A 112 -31.50 5.70 -11.00
CA PRO A 112 -31.05 5.12 -12.27
C PRO A 112 -29.52 5.24 -12.42
N LEU A 113 -28.89 4.21 -12.97
CA LEU A 113 -27.43 4.19 -13.20
C LEU A 113 -26.93 5.42 -13.97
N GLY A 114 -27.68 5.91 -14.96
CA GLY A 114 -27.33 7.12 -15.70
C GLY A 114 -27.16 8.35 -14.80
N VAL A 115 -28.07 8.55 -13.85
CA VAL A 115 -28.01 9.66 -12.88
C VAL A 115 -26.79 9.53 -11.96
N LEU A 116 -26.45 8.30 -11.56
CA LEU A 116 -25.26 8.03 -10.76
C LEU A 116 -23.97 8.34 -11.53
N LEU A 117 -23.89 7.92 -12.79
CA LEU A 117 -22.72 8.16 -13.65
C LEU A 117 -22.56 9.66 -13.99
N GLU A 118 -23.66 10.41 -14.13
CA GLU A 118 -23.61 11.86 -14.30
C GLU A 118 -23.12 12.57 -13.04
N ARG A 119 -23.52 12.09 -11.85
CA ARG A 119 -23.09 12.67 -10.57
C ARG A 119 -21.61 12.41 -10.29
N TRP A 120 -21.09 11.25 -10.71
CA TRP A 120 -19.70 10.85 -10.50
C TRP A 120 -19.03 10.37 -11.80
N PRO A 121 -18.74 11.27 -12.74
CA PRO A 121 -18.30 10.92 -14.10
C PRO A 121 -16.84 10.47 -14.20
N GLY A 122 -16.05 10.65 -13.14
CA GLY A 122 -14.60 10.52 -13.20
C GLY A 122 -14.08 9.08 -13.14
N GLN A 123 -13.49 8.60 -14.24
CA GLN A 123 -12.51 7.52 -14.21
C GLN A 123 -11.11 8.15 -14.20
N GLY A 124 -10.42 8.05 -13.07
CA GLY A 124 -9.08 8.62 -12.91
C GLY A 124 -8.02 7.85 -13.70
N THR A 125 -6.84 8.47 -13.84
CA THR A 125 -5.66 7.79 -14.34
C THR A 125 -5.08 6.93 -13.24
N ARG A 126 -4.80 5.65 -13.52
CA ARG A 126 -4.13 4.77 -12.56
C ARG A 126 -2.73 5.28 -12.27
N THR A 127 -2.40 5.40 -10.99
CA THR A 127 -1.04 5.70 -10.53
C THR A 127 -0.13 4.54 -10.89
N GLU A 128 1.03 4.86 -11.48
CA GLU A 128 2.02 3.83 -11.80
C GLU A 128 2.53 3.12 -10.54
N PRO A 129 2.87 1.82 -10.59
CA PRO A 129 3.36 1.09 -9.43
C PRO A 129 4.59 1.71 -8.77
N ALA A 130 5.51 2.31 -9.54
CA ALA A 130 6.69 2.99 -9.01
C ALA A 130 6.31 4.24 -8.20
N GLU A 131 5.30 4.98 -8.67
CA GLU A 131 4.79 6.17 -7.99
C GLU A 131 3.96 5.79 -6.75
N LEU A 132 3.20 4.70 -6.80
CA LEU A 132 2.45 4.19 -5.66
C LEU A 132 3.37 3.84 -4.47
N LYS A 133 4.59 3.34 -4.73
CA LYS A 133 5.60 3.02 -3.69
C LYS A 133 6.09 4.24 -2.91
N ARG A 134 5.89 5.45 -3.43
CA ARG A 134 6.21 6.71 -2.72
C ARG A 134 5.21 7.02 -1.62
N PHE A 135 4.01 6.44 -1.69
CA PHE A 135 3.01 6.46 -0.63
C PHE A 135 3.30 5.34 0.36
N LYS A 136 3.52 5.68 1.63
CA LYS A 136 3.80 4.72 2.69
C LYS A 136 2.78 4.83 3.81
N ILE A 137 2.19 3.71 4.18
CA ILE A 137 1.32 3.59 5.35
C ILE A 137 2.17 3.59 6.62
N HIS A 138 1.70 4.35 7.60
CA HIS A 138 2.20 4.41 8.96
C HIS A 138 1.02 4.33 9.93
N ALA A 139 1.29 4.09 11.22
CA ALA A 139 0.23 3.98 12.23
C ALA A 139 -0.67 5.24 12.32
N SER A 140 -0.13 6.43 12.00
CA SER A 140 -0.86 7.71 12.04
C SER A 140 -1.50 8.12 10.71
N GLY A 141 -1.24 7.40 9.60
CA GLY A 141 -1.76 7.76 8.29
C GLY A 141 -0.82 7.41 7.14
N ILE A 142 -1.00 8.09 6.00
CA ILE A 142 -0.18 7.88 4.80
C ILE A 142 0.78 9.06 4.63
N ARG A 143 2.03 8.78 4.26
CA ARG A 143 3.02 9.78 3.89
C ARG A 143 3.49 9.61 2.46
N PHE A 144 3.74 10.72 1.78
CA PHE A 144 4.39 10.76 0.47
C PHE A 144 5.88 11.08 0.64
N ASP A 145 6.75 10.22 0.10
CA ASP A 145 8.23 10.27 0.22
C ASP A 145 8.74 10.42 1.67
N GLY A 146 7.94 9.97 2.64
CA GLY A 146 8.22 10.13 4.07
C GLY A 146 8.28 11.59 4.55
N ARG A 147 7.76 12.54 3.76
CA ARG A 147 7.82 13.98 4.05
C ARG A 147 6.43 14.58 4.26
N LEU A 148 5.56 14.40 3.27
CA LEU A 148 4.25 15.03 3.26
C LEU A 148 3.22 14.08 3.86
N GLU A 149 2.63 14.46 4.99
CA GLU A 149 1.53 13.72 5.60
C GLU A 149 0.23 13.98 4.84
N LEU A 150 -0.45 12.90 4.45
CA LEU A 150 -1.58 12.98 3.51
C LEU A 150 -2.94 12.93 4.17
N MET A 151 -3.00 12.34 5.36
CA MET A 151 -4.25 11.91 6.01
C MET A 151 -4.25 12.24 7.51
N GLU A 152 -3.59 13.32 7.91
CA GLU A 152 -3.63 13.78 9.30
C GLU A 152 -5.08 14.05 9.72
N GLY A 153 -5.52 13.44 10.83
CA GLY A 153 -6.89 13.60 11.34
C GLY A 153 -7.99 12.94 10.51
N ASN A 154 -7.65 12.01 9.62
CA ASN A 154 -8.66 11.36 8.80
C ASN A 154 -9.60 10.47 9.65
N PRO A 155 -10.93 10.63 9.57
CA PRO A 155 -11.92 9.85 10.33
C PRO A 155 -11.81 8.34 10.10
N TYR A 156 -11.26 7.89 8.96
CA TYR A 156 -11.03 6.46 8.71
C TYR A 156 -10.09 5.82 9.72
N ILE A 157 -9.00 6.51 10.06
CA ILE A 157 -8.00 5.98 11.01
C ILE A 157 -8.62 5.89 12.40
N ALA A 158 -9.46 6.87 12.76
CA ALA A 158 -10.21 6.86 14.01
C ALA A 158 -11.23 5.71 14.06
N ASN A 159 -11.97 5.47 12.97
CA ASN A 159 -12.96 4.39 12.88
C ASN A 159 -12.30 3.01 12.94
N LEU A 160 -11.21 2.79 12.20
CA LEU A 160 -10.44 1.54 12.29
C LEU A 160 -9.95 1.28 13.71
N LYS A 161 -9.45 2.31 14.39
CA LYS A 161 -9.02 2.21 15.79
C LYS A 161 -10.18 1.87 16.72
N ALA A 162 -11.38 2.42 16.49
CA ALA A 162 -12.58 2.09 17.26
C ALA A 162 -13.02 0.63 17.04
N GLU A 163 -12.78 0.08 15.85
CA GLU A 163 -12.99 -1.34 15.52
C GLU A 163 -11.85 -2.27 16.01
N GLY A 164 -10.87 -1.74 16.76
CA GLY A 164 -9.73 -2.49 17.25
C GLY A 164 -8.69 -2.85 16.18
N LEU A 165 -8.80 -2.25 14.99
CA LEU A 165 -7.92 -2.52 13.87
C LEU A 165 -6.76 -1.52 13.81
N ARG A 166 -5.57 -1.99 13.43
CA ARG A 166 -4.40 -1.12 13.24
C ARG A 166 -4.26 -0.76 11.77
N PHE A 167 -4.16 0.54 11.49
CA PHE A 167 -3.95 1.02 10.13
C PHE A 167 -2.62 0.55 9.53
N SER A 168 -1.62 0.25 10.36
CA SER A 168 -0.32 -0.30 9.91
C SER A 168 -0.40 -1.69 9.29
N ASP A 169 -1.48 -2.44 9.53
CA ASP A 169 -1.67 -3.79 8.99
C ASP A 169 -2.20 -3.75 7.54
N TRP A 170 -2.40 -2.55 6.99
CA TRP A 170 -2.87 -2.32 5.64
C TRP A 170 -1.71 -2.06 4.67
N GLY A 171 -1.87 -2.50 3.42
CA GLY A 171 -0.96 -2.23 2.30
C GLY A 171 -1.67 -1.47 1.18
N LEU A 172 -1.00 -0.51 0.56
CA LEU A 172 -1.51 0.18 -0.63
C LEU A 172 -1.32 -0.68 -1.87
N VAL A 173 -2.39 -0.83 -2.66
CA VAL A 173 -2.39 -1.69 -3.85
C VAL A 173 -2.82 -0.99 -5.12
N GLU A 174 -3.53 0.12 -5.03
CA GLU A 174 -3.96 0.89 -6.19
C GLU A 174 -3.98 2.38 -5.86
N GLY A 175 -3.71 3.20 -6.87
CA GLY A 175 -3.90 4.64 -6.83
C GLY A 175 -4.66 5.10 -8.06
N LEU A 176 -5.56 6.06 -7.89
CA LEU A 176 -6.26 6.75 -8.97
C LEU A 176 -6.08 8.24 -8.83
N GLU A 177 -5.67 8.89 -9.91
CA GLU A 177 -5.50 10.33 -9.97
C GLU A 177 -6.58 10.95 -10.84
N LEU A 178 -7.32 11.86 -10.25
CA LEU A 178 -8.24 12.74 -10.95
C LEU A 178 -7.73 14.18 -10.90
N ARG A 179 -8.36 15.07 -11.66
CA ARG A 179 -7.88 16.45 -11.84
C ARG A 179 -7.60 17.19 -10.53
N ASP A 180 -8.35 16.93 -9.47
CA ASP A 180 -8.23 17.64 -8.20
C ASP A 180 -7.89 16.76 -6.99
N SER A 181 -8.03 15.43 -7.08
CA SER A 181 -7.78 14.52 -5.96
C SER A 181 -7.03 13.26 -6.37
N ILE A 182 -6.26 12.72 -5.42
CA ILE A 182 -5.71 11.36 -5.50
C ILE A 182 -6.57 10.45 -4.62
N PHE A 183 -6.83 9.24 -5.08
CA PHE A 183 -7.53 8.20 -4.36
C PHE A 183 -6.61 6.99 -4.21
N LEU A 184 -6.59 6.39 -3.03
CA LEU A 184 -5.69 5.29 -2.69
C LEU A 184 -6.52 4.11 -2.21
N LYS A 185 -6.31 2.94 -2.83
CA LYS A 185 -6.87 1.67 -2.37
C LYS A 185 -5.89 1.01 -1.42
N ALA A 186 -6.35 0.77 -0.20
CA ALA A 186 -5.64 -0.07 0.76
C ALA A 186 -6.33 -1.42 0.90
N ILE A 187 -5.55 -2.47 1.07
CA ILE A 187 -6.04 -3.79 1.47
C ILE A 187 -5.40 -4.20 2.78
N ARG A 188 -6.14 -4.89 3.61
CA ARG A 188 -5.61 -5.70 4.70
C ARG A 188 -5.75 -7.13 4.27
N ALA A 189 -4.64 -7.81 4.02
CA ALA A 189 -4.63 -9.25 3.84
C ALA A 189 -4.52 -9.88 5.23
N ASP A 190 -5.45 -10.75 5.58
CA ASP A 190 -5.21 -11.69 6.67
C ASP A 190 -4.55 -12.98 6.14
N ASN A 191 -4.08 -13.81 7.06
CA ASN A 191 -3.40 -15.06 6.72
C ASN A 191 -4.38 -16.17 6.27
N GLU A 192 -5.69 -15.92 6.31
CA GLU A 192 -6.75 -16.90 6.04
C GLU A 192 -7.46 -16.65 4.69
N GLY A 193 -7.01 -15.63 3.95
CA GLY A 193 -7.55 -15.28 2.63
C GLY A 193 -8.77 -14.36 2.70
N ASP A 194 -9.07 -13.81 3.88
CA ASP A 194 -9.95 -12.66 4.00
C ASP A 194 -9.14 -11.40 3.69
N SER A 195 -9.74 -10.56 2.86
CA SER A 195 -9.18 -9.26 2.58
C SER A 195 -10.27 -8.22 2.70
N ASP A 196 -9.99 -7.21 3.50
CA ASP A 196 -10.76 -5.98 3.48
C ASP A 196 -10.06 -5.00 2.58
N ALA A 197 -10.82 -4.32 1.74
CA ALA A 197 -10.31 -3.36 0.80
C ALA A 197 -11.12 -2.07 0.88
N MET A 198 -10.41 -0.94 0.91
CA MET A 198 -11.05 0.37 1.04
C MET A 198 -10.41 1.42 0.15
N TRP A 199 -11.23 2.39 -0.29
CA TRP A 199 -10.77 3.57 -1.02
C TRP A 199 -10.78 4.81 -0.15
N MET A 200 -9.61 5.42 -0.05
CA MET A 200 -9.37 6.65 0.69
C MET A 200 -9.10 7.80 -0.28
N THR A 201 -9.45 9.02 0.12
CA THR A 201 -9.14 10.23 -0.63
C THR A 201 -7.98 10.99 0.01
N VAL A 202 -7.10 11.51 -0.84
CA VAL A 202 -6.17 12.58 -0.51
C VAL A 202 -6.85 13.89 -0.90
N SER A 203 -7.04 14.78 0.07
CA SER A 203 -7.82 16.00 -0.15
C SER A 203 -7.25 16.84 -1.29
N PRO A 204 -8.06 17.71 -1.94
CA PRO A 204 -7.55 18.53 -3.04
C PRO A 204 -6.36 19.42 -2.68
N ALA A 205 -6.39 20.00 -1.47
CA ALA A 205 -5.29 20.84 -0.97
C ALA A 205 -3.99 20.04 -0.81
N VAL A 206 -4.07 18.82 -0.29
CA VAL A 206 -2.91 17.94 -0.12
C VAL A 206 -2.47 17.36 -1.47
N THR A 207 -3.40 17.04 -2.37
CA THR A 207 -3.11 16.57 -3.72
C THR A 207 -2.29 17.60 -4.51
N ALA A 208 -2.63 18.88 -4.39
CA ALA A 208 -1.84 19.95 -4.98
C ALA A 208 -0.40 19.97 -4.43
N GLN A 209 -0.23 19.74 -3.11
CA GLN A 209 1.08 19.61 -2.48
C GLN A 209 1.83 18.37 -3.00
N VAL A 210 1.21 17.19 -3.08
CA VAL A 210 1.84 15.98 -3.65
C VAL A 210 2.36 16.25 -5.06
N ARG A 211 1.58 16.91 -5.91
CA ARG A 211 2.00 17.27 -7.27
C ARG A 211 3.14 18.26 -7.30
N ALA A 212 3.18 19.21 -6.37
CA ALA A 212 4.32 20.10 -6.22
C ALA A 212 5.57 19.30 -5.76
N PHE A 213 5.42 18.42 -4.78
CA PHE A 213 6.50 17.57 -4.26
C PHE A 213 7.05 16.60 -5.31
N ARG A 214 6.23 16.10 -6.24
CA ARG A 214 6.71 15.28 -7.37
C ARG A 214 7.71 16.00 -8.25
N LYS A 215 7.62 17.32 -8.35
CA LYS A 215 8.53 18.17 -9.13
C LYS A 215 9.78 18.54 -8.34
N ILE A 216 9.80 18.31 -7.02
CA ILE A 216 10.97 18.56 -6.20
C ILE A 216 11.94 17.42 -6.45
N LEU A 217 13.00 17.74 -7.20
CA LEU A 217 14.11 16.84 -7.43
C LEU A 217 14.81 16.50 -6.09
N PRO A 218 15.26 15.25 -5.89
CA PRO A 218 16.08 14.89 -4.75
C PRO A 218 17.25 15.86 -4.56
N VAL A 219 17.50 16.26 -3.32
CA VAL A 219 18.66 17.07 -2.95
C VAL A 219 19.69 16.13 -2.33
N TYR A 220 20.89 16.14 -2.90
CA TYR A 220 22.04 15.40 -2.44
C TYR A 220 23.06 16.34 -1.79
N LEU A 221 23.82 15.83 -0.84
CA LEU A 221 25.02 16.48 -0.33
C LEU A 221 26.19 16.03 -1.20
N SER A 222 26.67 16.95 -2.03
CA SER A 222 27.86 16.72 -2.86
C SER A 222 29.10 16.73 -1.98
N LEU A 223 29.95 15.72 -2.15
CA LEU A 223 31.24 15.56 -1.48
C LEU A 223 32.41 16.00 -2.39
N GLY A 224 32.13 16.25 -3.66
CA GLY A 224 33.11 16.68 -4.66
C GLY A 224 32.68 16.32 -6.08
N SER A 225 33.53 16.66 -7.06
CA SER A 225 33.34 16.31 -8.46
C SER A 225 34.66 16.24 -9.21
N SER A 226 34.75 15.41 -10.24
CA SER A 226 35.87 15.40 -11.19
C SER A 226 35.35 15.24 -12.63
N ALA A 227 36.10 15.77 -13.61
CA ALA A 227 35.87 15.51 -15.03
C ALA A 227 36.30 14.09 -15.45
N VAL A 228 37.08 13.41 -14.62
CA VAL A 228 37.64 12.08 -14.89
C VAL A 228 36.99 11.03 -13.98
N ARG A 229 36.45 9.97 -14.56
CA ARG A 229 35.75 8.90 -13.82
C ARG A 229 36.62 8.24 -12.75
N ALA A 230 37.88 7.95 -13.07
CA ALA A 230 38.81 7.31 -12.14
C ALA A 230 39.10 8.18 -10.91
N GLU A 231 39.25 9.48 -11.10
CA GLU A 231 39.44 10.42 -9.99
C GLU A 231 38.19 10.54 -9.12
N ALA A 232 36.99 10.53 -9.73
CA ALA A 232 35.73 10.52 -8.98
C ALA A 232 35.56 9.25 -8.13
N LEU A 233 36.03 8.09 -8.62
CA LEU A 233 36.05 6.84 -7.84
C LEU A 233 36.99 6.92 -6.63
N GLU A 234 38.19 7.47 -6.81
CA GLU A 234 39.12 7.69 -5.70
C GLU A 234 38.57 8.71 -4.69
N LEU A 235 37.93 9.78 -5.18
CA LEU A 235 37.26 10.76 -4.31
C LEU A 235 36.12 10.12 -3.51
N ALA A 236 35.29 9.29 -4.14
CA ALA A 236 34.22 8.56 -3.47
C ALA A 236 34.75 7.62 -2.39
N ARG A 237 35.81 6.85 -2.68
CA ARG A 237 36.45 5.97 -1.69
C ARG A 237 37.04 6.73 -0.51
N LYS A 238 37.76 7.82 -0.77
CA LYS A 238 38.31 8.67 0.29
C LYS A 238 37.18 9.22 1.16
N ALA A 239 36.15 9.78 0.53
CA ALA A 239 35.03 10.36 1.25
C ALA A 239 34.28 9.31 2.09
N ALA A 240 34.02 8.11 1.53
CA ALA A 240 33.39 7.00 2.26
C ALA A 240 34.22 6.58 3.49
N ALA A 241 35.54 6.48 3.36
CA ALA A 241 36.43 6.15 4.48
C ALA A 241 36.35 7.22 5.58
N THR A 242 36.42 8.50 5.22
CA THR A 242 36.33 9.62 6.16
C THR A 242 34.96 9.69 6.86
N LEU A 243 33.87 9.49 6.13
CA LEU A 243 32.51 9.43 6.71
C LEU A 243 32.36 8.28 7.70
N LYS A 244 32.95 7.12 7.39
CA LYS A 244 32.96 5.95 8.28
C LYS A 244 33.71 6.23 9.58
N GLU A 245 34.90 6.83 9.50
CA GLU A 245 35.70 7.23 10.66
C GLU A 245 34.97 8.26 11.54
N ALA A 246 34.28 9.21 10.91
CA ALA A 246 33.45 10.22 11.57
C ALA A 246 32.12 9.68 12.12
N LYS A 247 31.88 8.36 12.07
CA LYS A 247 30.65 7.68 12.53
C LYS A 247 29.38 8.10 11.79
N PHE A 248 29.49 8.56 10.55
CA PHE A 248 28.37 8.68 9.60
C PHE A 248 28.17 7.38 8.80
N ALA A 249 28.63 6.24 9.32
CA ALA A 249 28.87 4.98 8.62
C ALA A 249 27.65 4.30 7.94
N SER A 250 26.42 4.76 8.17
CA SER A 250 25.23 4.29 7.44
C SER A 250 25.05 4.97 6.08
N GLN A 251 25.92 5.92 5.73
CA GLN A 251 25.85 6.69 4.50
C GLN A 251 26.97 6.24 3.55
N GLU A 252 26.59 5.66 2.43
CA GLU A 252 27.48 5.28 1.33
C GLU A 252 27.70 6.49 0.40
N THR A 253 28.59 6.34 -0.58
CA THR A 253 28.81 7.36 -1.61
C THR A 253 28.34 6.84 -2.96
N GLU A 254 27.60 7.65 -3.70
CA GLU A 254 27.22 7.39 -5.09
C GLU A 254 28.00 8.32 -6.02
N ILE A 255 28.22 7.85 -7.25
CA ILE A 255 28.79 8.67 -8.32
C ILE A 255 27.75 8.81 -9.42
N TRP A 256 27.45 10.05 -9.78
CA TRP A 256 26.53 10.38 -10.86
C TRP A 256 27.27 11.13 -11.95
N ARG A 257 27.12 10.68 -13.20
CA ARG A 257 27.53 11.46 -14.36
C ARG A 257 26.51 12.57 -14.61
N THR A 258 27.03 13.77 -14.78
CA THR A 258 26.30 14.98 -15.18
C THR A 258 26.98 15.61 -16.39
N GLU A 259 26.35 16.59 -17.01
CA GLU A 259 26.96 17.42 -18.05
C GLU A 259 27.08 18.87 -17.58
N GLN A 260 28.27 19.45 -17.75
CA GLN A 260 28.52 20.86 -17.50
C GLN A 260 29.26 21.45 -18.70
N GLY A 261 28.64 22.40 -19.40
CA GLY A 261 29.23 23.03 -20.59
C GLY A 261 29.52 22.04 -21.73
N GLY A 262 28.71 20.99 -21.87
CA GLY A 262 28.87 19.94 -22.91
C GLY A 262 29.98 18.93 -22.62
N SER A 263 30.63 19.01 -21.46
CA SER A 263 31.63 18.03 -21.00
C SER A 263 31.10 17.19 -19.83
N PRO A 264 31.47 15.90 -19.73
CA PRO A 264 31.06 15.06 -18.61
C PRO A 264 31.69 15.55 -17.29
N LEU A 265 30.88 15.59 -16.25
CA LEU A 265 31.31 15.85 -14.88
C LEU A 265 30.74 14.75 -13.97
N TYR A 266 31.61 14.04 -13.28
CA TYR A 266 31.27 13.01 -12.33
C TYR A 266 31.15 13.63 -10.94
N ARG A 267 29.94 13.65 -10.39
CA ARG A 267 29.65 14.17 -9.05
C ARG A 267 29.62 13.02 -8.05
N VAL A 268 30.36 13.19 -6.96
CA VAL A 268 30.30 12.28 -5.82
C VAL A 268 29.32 12.85 -4.82
N VAL A 269 28.35 12.05 -4.44
CA VAL A 269 27.28 12.43 -3.51
C VAL A 269 27.14 11.42 -2.39
N MET A 270 26.61 11.87 -1.27
CA MET A 270 26.32 11.01 -0.13
C MET A 270 24.92 10.38 -0.28
N THR A 271 24.81 9.07 -0.08
CA THR A 271 23.49 8.41 0.06
C THR A 271 22.85 8.82 1.38
N GLY A 272 21.51 8.83 1.46
CA GLY A 272 20.80 9.29 2.66
C GLY A 272 21.02 10.78 3.02
N SER A 273 21.44 11.59 2.06
CA SER A 273 21.56 13.05 2.19
C SER A 273 20.32 13.70 2.79
N ASP A 274 19.13 13.18 2.48
CA ASP A 274 17.87 13.69 3.03
C ASP A 274 17.78 13.49 4.55
N TYR A 275 18.28 12.38 5.09
CA TYR A 275 18.34 12.14 6.53
C TYR A 275 19.28 13.13 7.22
N VAL A 276 20.46 13.37 6.66
CA VAL A 276 21.43 14.31 7.23
C VAL A 276 20.88 15.75 7.20
N ILE A 277 20.26 16.15 6.09
CA ILE A 277 19.62 17.47 5.97
C ILE A 277 18.47 17.62 6.96
N LYS A 278 17.54 16.66 7.02
CA LYS A 278 16.34 16.73 7.90
C LYS A 278 16.68 16.77 9.38
N ASN A 279 17.76 16.11 9.79
CA ASN A 279 18.18 16.09 11.20
C ASN A 279 19.12 17.25 11.56
N GLY A 280 19.33 18.23 10.69
CA GLY A 280 20.20 19.37 10.96
C GLY A 280 21.69 19.00 11.10
N LYS A 281 22.09 17.81 10.64
CA LYS A 281 23.46 17.29 10.80
C LYS A 281 24.44 17.81 9.76
N VAL A 282 24.02 18.70 8.87
CA VAL A 282 24.87 19.28 7.82
C VAL A 282 26.03 20.08 8.42
N GLU A 283 25.79 20.82 9.51
CA GLU A 283 26.84 21.57 10.20
C GLU A 283 27.86 20.66 10.89
N GLU A 284 27.40 19.55 11.48
CA GLU A 284 28.29 18.54 12.06
C GLU A 284 29.16 17.89 10.98
N LEU A 285 28.54 17.59 9.83
CA LEU A 285 29.23 17.03 8.68
C LEU A 285 30.28 17.99 8.10
N GLY A 286 29.99 19.29 8.09
CA GLY A 286 30.94 20.33 7.68
C GLY A 286 32.15 20.51 8.61
N LYS A 287 32.13 19.91 9.82
CA LYS A 287 33.28 19.88 10.73
C LYS A 287 34.21 18.70 10.49
N VAL A 288 33.80 17.73 9.67
CA VAL A 288 34.63 16.58 9.33
C VAL A 288 35.79 17.04 8.43
N PRO A 289 37.06 16.75 8.79
CA PRO A 289 38.20 17.14 7.97
C PRO A 289 38.08 16.61 6.54
N ASP A 290 38.55 17.40 5.57
CA ASP A 290 38.57 17.06 4.14
C ASP A 290 37.20 16.81 3.47
N ILE A 291 36.09 16.95 4.21
CA ILE A 291 34.73 16.87 3.66
C ILE A 291 34.18 18.28 3.50
N ARG A 292 33.92 18.67 2.25
CA ARG A 292 33.14 19.87 1.93
C ARG A 292 31.81 19.43 1.37
N VAL A 293 30.73 19.81 2.05
CA VAL A 293 29.38 19.46 1.66
C VAL A 293 28.66 20.65 1.05
N VAL A 294 28.15 20.45 -0.16
CA VAL A 294 27.30 21.42 -0.85
C VAL A 294 25.99 20.72 -1.21
N PRO A 295 24.83 21.23 -0.76
CA PRO A 295 23.55 20.74 -1.24
C PRO A 295 23.43 20.99 -2.74
N ILE A 296 23.14 19.94 -3.51
CA ILE A 296 22.92 20.00 -4.95
C ILE A 296 21.59 19.30 -5.29
N SER A 297 20.86 19.84 -6.26
CA SER A 297 19.71 19.16 -6.84
C SER A 297 20.20 17.99 -7.71
N SER A 298 19.40 16.93 -7.83
CA SER A 298 19.64 15.84 -8.77
C SER A 298 19.35 16.23 -10.23
N GLU A 299 19.04 17.50 -10.48
CA GLU A 299 18.86 18.05 -11.82
C GLU A 299 20.11 17.82 -12.67
N GLY A 300 19.92 17.22 -13.85
CA GLY A 300 21.02 16.92 -14.76
C GLY A 300 21.85 15.67 -14.40
N PHE A 301 21.41 14.85 -13.44
CA PHE A 301 21.98 13.52 -13.22
C PHE A 301 21.53 12.59 -14.36
N LEU A 302 22.50 12.05 -15.10
CA LEU A 302 22.25 11.28 -16.32
C LEU A 302 22.41 9.77 -16.09
N GLU A 303 23.50 9.37 -15.43
CA GLU A 303 23.87 7.96 -15.29
C GLU A 303 24.50 7.72 -13.92
N TRP A 304 24.02 6.69 -13.23
CA TRP A 304 24.62 6.20 -12.00
C TRP A 304 25.81 5.30 -12.32
N ILE A 305 26.92 5.52 -11.60
CA ILE A 305 28.14 4.74 -11.74
C ILE A 305 28.36 3.95 -10.46
N SER A 306 28.31 2.63 -10.57
CA SER A 306 28.63 1.75 -9.44
C SER A 306 30.04 2.02 -8.92
N THR A 307 30.15 2.13 -7.60
CA THR A 307 31.42 2.21 -6.86
C THR A 307 32.03 0.84 -6.60
N GLU A 308 31.30 -0.24 -6.87
CA GLU A 308 31.83 -1.60 -6.85
C GLU A 308 32.65 -1.84 -8.12
N VAL A 309 33.93 -2.17 -7.93
CA VAL A 309 34.81 -2.56 -9.05
C VAL A 309 34.43 -3.99 -9.45
N PRO A 310 34.28 -4.31 -10.74
CA PRO A 310 34.22 -5.70 -11.20
C PRO A 310 35.48 -6.50 -10.83
#